data_AF-A0A497KEY0-F1
#
_entry.id   AF-A0A497KEY0-F1
#
_cell.length_a   1.000
_cell.length_b   1.000
_cell.length_c   1.000
_cell.angle_alpha   90.00
_cell.angle_beta   90.00
_cell.angle_gamma   90.00
#
_symmetry.space_group_name_H-M   'P 1'
#
loop_
_entity.id
_entity.type
_entity.pdbx_description
1 polymer ?
#
loop_
_entity_poly.entity_id
_entity_poly.type
_entity_poly.pdbx_seq_one_letter_code
_entity_poly.pdbx_strand_id
1 'polypeptide(L)'
;APFLVVWNFTQQCNLRCKHCYASAGSSGLNELNTNEALKVVDKLADAGITILAFSGGEPLIRKDFFQVLERANSYGIFTAVATNGTLLLKDTVKRLKQAGIGYVQISLDGAKPETHETFRGVLGIFEKVINGIKNCVEEGIFVEVATTATKLNYLEIPEIIDLCGKLNVNWWMMYNFVPTGRGRFIIENDLSPEEREKLLESLWAKLKLNIKPDVLSTAPQYARVALQMEEKLEREIREEIVIPTHFYNPHLHGQLIDLSEFIGGCGAGRFYCAIEHDGSITPCVFFPLKVGNILKDNFEEIWGKNKVFQELRNREKLKPNSGVCEFKYVCGGCRARAYGYFGDYLAPDPGCIRNRDLWEKLVYQTHAVKVAK
;
A
#
# COMPACT_ATOMS: atom_id res chain seq x y z
N ALA A 1 6.78 -19.54 -0.33
CA ALA A 1 6.46 -18.29 -1.06
C ALA A 1 6.35 -17.07 -0.13
N PRO A 2 6.21 -15.84 -0.64
CA PRO A 2 5.63 -14.73 0.14
C PRO A 2 4.21 -15.06 0.60
N PHE A 3 3.74 -14.39 1.66
CA PHE A 3 2.36 -14.49 2.14
C PHE A 3 1.38 -13.80 1.18
N LEU A 4 1.76 -12.62 0.69
CA LEU A 4 0.98 -11.80 -0.25
C LEU A 4 1.76 -11.57 -1.54
N VAL A 5 1.06 -11.58 -2.67
CA VAL A 5 1.55 -11.02 -3.93
C VAL A 5 0.59 -9.92 -4.38
N VAL A 6 1.13 -8.73 -4.65
CA VAL A 6 0.35 -7.65 -5.28
C VAL A 6 0.68 -7.63 -6.76
N TRP A 7 -0.31 -7.86 -7.61
CA TRP A 7 -0.11 -7.92 -9.06
C TRP A 7 -0.64 -6.65 -9.70
N ASN A 8 0.25 -5.84 -10.26
CA ASN A 8 -0.10 -4.76 -11.18
C ASN A 8 -0.65 -5.38 -12.47
N PHE A 9 -1.93 -5.74 -12.44
CA PHE A 9 -2.55 -6.68 -13.36
C PHE A 9 -2.65 -6.14 -14.79
N THR A 10 -2.70 -4.82 -14.93
CA THR A 10 -2.76 -4.11 -16.21
C THR A 10 -2.08 -2.74 -16.09
N GLN A 11 -1.63 -2.15 -17.21
CA GLN A 11 -1.31 -0.72 -17.27
C GLN A 11 -2.50 0.15 -17.66
N GLN A 12 -3.62 -0.44 -18.09
CA GLN A 12 -4.79 0.31 -18.52
C GLN A 12 -5.48 0.96 -17.33
N CYS A 13 -5.79 2.25 -17.43
CA CYS A 13 -6.54 2.95 -16.42
C CYS A 13 -7.42 4.03 -17.06
N ASN A 14 -8.65 4.17 -16.56
CA ASN A 14 -9.58 5.22 -16.97
C ASN A 14 -9.34 6.56 -16.24
N LEU A 15 -8.38 6.63 -15.32
CA LEU A 15 -7.98 7.86 -14.60
C LEU A 15 -6.56 8.33 -14.94
N ARG A 16 -6.19 9.53 -14.49
CA ARG A 16 -4.87 10.15 -14.74
C ARG A 16 -4.28 10.74 -13.45
N CYS A 17 -4.33 9.96 -12.37
CA CYS A 17 -3.94 10.39 -11.02
C CYS A 17 -2.52 10.98 -10.98
N LYS A 18 -2.35 12.11 -10.29
CA LYS A 18 -1.07 12.83 -10.18
C LYS A 18 0.03 12.01 -9.48
N HIS A 19 -0.37 11.18 -8.51
CA HIS A 19 0.53 10.36 -7.68
C HIS A 19 0.75 8.93 -8.19
N CYS A 20 0.20 8.58 -9.36
CA CYS A 20 0.16 7.19 -9.82
C CYS A 20 1.55 6.56 -9.92
N TYR A 21 1.82 5.57 -9.07
CA TYR A 21 3.10 4.86 -9.02
C TYR A 21 3.36 4.04 -10.29
N ALA A 22 2.32 3.48 -10.89
CA ALA A 22 2.40 2.64 -12.09
C ALA A 22 2.51 3.47 -13.37
N SER A 23 2.33 4.79 -13.31
CA SER A 23 2.17 5.65 -14.49
C SER A 23 1.10 5.15 -15.47
N ALA A 24 0.07 4.46 -14.97
CA ALA A 24 -0.96 3.79 -15.75
C ALA A 24 -1.76 4.77 -16.63
N GLY A 25 -2.26 4.26 -17.76
CA GLY A 25 -2.92 5.06 -18.80
C GLY A 25 -3.49 4.19 -19.92
N SER A 26 -2.87 4.26 -21.09
CA SER A 26 -3.20 3.40 -22.24
C SER A 26 -2.69 1.97 -22.04
N SER A 27 -3.16 1.04 -22.87
CA SER A 27 -2.65 -0.34 -22.87
C SER A 27 -1.15 -0.38 -23.09
N GLY A 28 -0.43 -1.08 -22.21
CA GLY A 28 0.99 -1.30 -22.38
C GLY A 28 1.26 -2.24 -23.55
N LEU A 29 2.33 -2.01 -24.30
CA LEU A 29 2.69 -2.83 -25.48
C LEU A 29 3.08 -4.28 -25.12
N ASN A 30 3.41 -4.56 -23.85
CA ASN A 30 3.95 -5.85 -23.37
C ASN A 30 3.13 -6.45 -22.23
N GLU A 31 1.81 -6.25 -22.23
CA GLU A 31 0.92 -6.78 -21.20
C GLU A 31 0.67 -8.28 -21.40
N LEU A 32 0.65 -9.06 -20.31
CA LEU A 32 0.38 -10.49 -20.36
C LEU A 32 -1.01 -10.78 -20.95
N ASN A 33 -1.08 -11.71 -21.91
CA ASN A 33 -2.35 -12.19 -22.42
C ASN A 33 -3.07 -13.09 -21.40
N THR A 34 -4.30 -13.49 -21.68
CA THR A 34 -5.12 -14.29 -20.76
C THR A 34 -4.48 -15.63 -20.38
N ASN A 35 -3.89 -16.36 -21.34
CA ASN A 35 -3.24 -17.64 -21.05
C ASN A 35 -1.99 -17.45 -20.17
N GLU A 36 -1.24 -16.38 -20.41
CA GLU A 36 -0.09 -16.01 -19.57
C GLU A 36 -0.55 -15.62 -18.16
N ALA A 37 -1.61 -14.84 -18.03
CA ALA A 37 -2.16 -14.43 -16.75
C ALA A 37 -2.66 -15.64 -15.93
N LEU A 38 -3.33 -16.59 -16.55
CA LEU A 38 -3.73 -17.84 -15.89
C LEU A 38 -2.50 -18.66 -15.44
N LYS A 39 -1.44 -18.72 -16.27
CA LYS A 39 -0.17 -19.36 -15.88
C LYS A 39 0.52 -18.66 -14.71
N VAL A 40 0.41 -17.34 -14.58
CA VAL A 40 0.89 -16.61 -13.41
C VAL A 40 0.17 -17.11 -12.16
N VAL A 41 -1.16 -17.21 -12.20
CA VAL A 41 -1.95 -17.72 -11.06
C VAL A 41 -1.56 -19.16 -10.72
N ASP A 42 -1.42 -20.03 -11.71
CA ASP A 42 -1.02 -21.43 -11.50
C ASP A 42 0.35 -21.51 -10.79
N LYS A 43 1.34 -20.74 -11.25
CA LYS A 43 2.67 -20.67 -10.62
C LYS A 43 2.64 -20.12 -9.19
N LEU A 44 1.78 -19.15 -8.93
CA LEU A 44 1.61 -18.59 -7.59
C LEU A 44 0.95 -19.60 -6.64
N ALA A 45 -0.04 -20.36 -7.14
CA ALA A 45 -0.69 -21.44 -6.42
C ALA A 45 0.31 -22.56 -6.09
N ASP A 46 1.11 -23.00 -7.06
CA ASP A 46 2.16 -24.01 -6.87
C ASP A 46 3.16 -23.60 -5.79
N ALA A 47 3.50 -22.32 -5.72
CA ALA A 47 4.42 -21.78 -4.72
C ALA A 47 3.78 -21.64 -3.31
N GLY A 48 2.46 -21.78 -3.21
CA GLY A 48 1.71 -21.71 -1.95
C GLY A 48 1.55 -20.30 -1.39
N ILE A 49 1.28 -19.29 -2.22
CA ILE A 49 0.91 -17.96 -1.71
C ILE A 49 -0.45 -18.01 -1.00
N THR A 50 -0.66 -17.12 -0.01
CA THR A 50 -1.94 -17.04 0.71
C THR A 50 -2.88 -16.02 0.09
N ILE A 51 -2.34 -14.85 -0.30
CA ILE A 51 -3.14 -13.72 -0.81
C ILE A 51 -2.64 -13.27 -2.17
N LEU A 52 -3.57 -13.05 -3.10
CA LEU A 52 -3.33 -12.36 -4.37
C LEU A 52 -4.17 -11.09 -4.44
N ALA A 53 -3.51 -9.93 -4.44
CA ALA A 53 -4.16 -8.63 -4.61
C ALA A 53 -3.96 -8.09 -6.02
N PHE A 54 -5.04 -7.94 -6.78
CA PHE A 54 -5.04 -7.31 -8.09
C PHE A 54 -4.97 -5.77 -7.94
N SER A 55 -4.00 -5.14 -8.59
CA SER A 55 -3.73 -3.69 -8.57
C SER A 55 -3.20 -3.21 -9.94
N GLY A 56 -2.37 -2.16 -9.97
CA GLY A 56 -1.70 -1.62 -11.15
C GLY A 56 -2.38 -0.38 -11.71
N GLY A 57 -2.84 -0.47 -12.96
CA GLY A 57 -3.85 0.42 -13.52
C GLY A 57 -5.20 0.20 -12.84
N GLU A 58 -6.27 0.05 -13.62
CA GLU A 58 -7.59 -0.31 -13.11
C GLU A 58 -7.91 -1.78 -13.48
N PRO A 59 -7.83 -2.73 -12.53
CA PRO A 59 -8.08 -4.15 -12.81
C PRO A 59 -9.42 -4.41 -13.47
N LEU A 60 -10.48 -3.68 -13.07
CA LEU A 60 -11.84 -3.90 -13.57
C LEU A 60 -12.05 -3.51 -15.05
N ILE A 61 -11.06 -2.86 -15.69
CA ILE A 61 -11.09 -2.61 -17.15
C ILE A 61 -10.67 -3.84 -17.94
N ARG A 62 -9.85 -4.72 -17.34
CA ARG A 62 -9.26 -5.84 -18.07
C ARG A 62 -10.30 -6.95 -18.30
N LYS A 63 -10.51 -7.33 -19.56
CA LYS A 63 -11.64 -8.19 -20.00
C LYS A 63 -11.67 -9.56 -19.33
N ASP A 64 -10.51 -10.12 -19.02
CA ASP A 64 -10.31 -11.44 -18.42
C ASP A 64 -10.19 -11.39 -16.88
N PHE A 65 -10.42 -10.23 -16.24
CA PHE A 65 -10.29 -10.08 -14.78
C PHE A 65 -11.03 -11.16 -13.99
N PHE A 66 -12.32 -11.37 -14.28
CA PHE A 66 -13.13 -12.36 -13.56
C PHE A 66 -12.64 -13.80 -13.78
N GLN A 67 -12.15 -14.11 -14.99
CA GLN A 67 -11.60 -15.44 -15.29
C GLN A 67 -10.33 -15.72 -14.45
N VAL A 68 -9.46 -14.72 -14.32
CA VAL A 68 -8.23 -14.84 -13.53
C VAL A 68 -8.52 -14.85 -12.02
N LEU A 69 -9.49 -14.04 -11.57
CA LEU A 69 -9.99 -14.03 -10.20
C LEU A 69 -10.54 -15.40 -9.78
N GLU A 70 -11.45 -15.97 -10.59
CA GLU A 70 -12.05 -17.28 -10.36
C GLU A 70 -10.99 -18.39 -10.35
N ARG A 71 -9.98 -18.30 -11.23
CA ARG A 71 -8.84 -19.23 -11.23
C ARG A 71 -8.08 -19.19 -9.91
N ALA A 72 -7.77 -18.01 -9.38
CA ALA A 72 -7.06 -17.88 -8.11
C ALA A 72 -7.89 -18.43 -6.94
N ASN A 73 -9.19 -18.10 -6.90
CA ASN A 73 -10.11 -18.61 -5.88
C ASN A 73 -10.28 -20.14 -5.96
N SER A 74 -10.23 -20.74 -7.16
CA SER A 74 -10.31 -22.19 -7.32
C SER A 74 -9.15 -22.96 -6.66
N TYR A 75 -8.01 -22.28 -6.42
CA TYR A 75 -6.87 -22.80 -5.66
C TYR A 75 -6.95 -22.49 -4.17
N GLY A 76 -8.01 -21.83 -3.69
CA GLY A 76 -8.13 -21.39 -2.30
C GLY A 76 -7.26 -20.18 -1.94
N ILE A 77 -6.72 -19.47 -2.94
CA ILE A 77 -5.98 -18.22 -2.70
C ILE A 77 -7.01 -17.15 -2.30
N PHE A 78 -6.75 -16.43 -1.22
CA PHE A 78 -7.59 -15.31 -0.82
C PHE A 78 -7.34 -14.13 -1.77
N THR A 79 -8.39 -13.66 -2.43
CA THR A 79 -8.27 -12.64 -3.48
C THR A 79 -8.77 -11.27 -3.05
N ALA A 80 -8.09 -10.26 -3.56
CA ALA A 80 -8.37 -8.87 -3.28
C ALA A 80 -8.24 -8.02 -4.54
N VAL A 81 -8.96 -6.90 -4.61
CA VAL A 81 -8.80 -5.95 -5.71
C VAL A 81 -8.68 -4.53 -5.18
N ALA A 82 -7.62 -3.83 -5.60
CA ALA A 82 -7.48 -2.39 -5.47
C ALA A 82 -8.03 -1.72 -6.73
N THR A 83 -9.06 -0.89 -6.57
CA THR A 83 -9.77 -0.23 -7.66
C THR A 83 -9.93 1.26 -7.38
N ASN A 84 -10.01 2.05 -8.45
CA ASN A 84 -10.37 3.45 -8.37
C ASN A 84 -11.86 3.69 -8.07
N GLY A 85 -12.67 2.63 -8.03
CA GLY A 85 -14.06 2.67 -7.57
C GLY A 85 -15.09 3.09 -8.61
N THR A 86 -14.66 3.67 -9.74
CA THR A 86 -15.59 4.22 -10.75
C THR A 86 -16.39 3.16 -11.52
N LEU A 87 -15.94 1.90 -11.49
CA LEU A 87 -16.57 0.76 -12.17
C LEU A 87 -17.32 -0.19 -11.22
N LEU A 88 -17.45 0.17 -9.94
CA LEU A 88 -18.20 -0.58 -8.92
C LEU A 88 -19.71 -0.34 -9.03
N LEU A 89 -20.25 -0.60 -10.23
CA LEU A 89 -21.68 -0.63 -10.49
C LEU A 89 -22.31 -1.85 -9.81
N LYS A 90 -23.62 -1.81 -9.53
CA LYS A 90 -24.34 -2.91 -8.85
C LYS A 90 -24.08 -4.28 -9.47
N ASP A 91 -24.12 -4.39 -10.79
CA ASP A 91 -23.86 -5.67 -11.49
C ASP A 91 -22.40 -6.11 -11.38
N THR A 92 -21.45 -5.16 -11.45
CA THR A 92 -20.02 -5.44 -11.24
C THR A 92 -19.78 -5.97 -9.82
N VAL A 93 -20.38 -5.32 -8.82
CA VAL A 93 -20.24 -5.72 -7.40
C VAL A 93 -20.85 -7.09 -7.14
N LYS A 94 -22.05 -7.36 -7.66
CA LYS A 94 -22.66 -8.70 -7.59
C LYS A 94 -21.77 -9.76 -8.22
N ARG A 95 -21.20 -9.47 -9.39
CA ARG A 95 -20.28 -10.38 -10.08
C ARG A 95 -19.00 -10.61 -9.29
N LEU A 96 -18.45 -9.57 -8.64
CA LEU A 96 -17.30 -9.69 -7.74
C LEU A 96 -17.61 -10.63 -6.56
N LYS A 97 -18.78 -10.46 -5.92
CA LYS A 97 -19.24 -11.32 -4.82
C LYS A 97 -19.40 -12.78 -5.27
N GLN A 98 -20.03 -13.01 -6.41
CA GLN A 98 -20.23 -14.34 -7.00
C GLN A 98 -18.91 -15.02 -7.39
N ALA A 99 -17.95 -14.26 -7.91
CA ALA A 99 -16.62 -14.75 -8.24
C ALA A 99 -15.77 -15.07 -7.00
N GLY A 100 -16.25 -14.76 -5.79
CA GLY A 100 -15.59 -15.08 -4.52
C GLY A 100 -14.53 -14.07 -4.09
N ILE A 101 -14.64 -12.78 -4.46
CA ILE A 101 -13.71 -11.76 -3.98
C ILE A 101 -13.73 -11.73 -2.43
N GLY A 102 -12.55 -11.72 -1.81
CA GLY A 102 -12.42 -11.63 -0.36
C GLY A 102 -12.66 -10.21 0.14
N TYR A 103 -11.94 -9.23 -0.43
CA TYR A 103 -12.13 -7.82 -0.10
C TYR A 103 -11.86 -6.88 -1.29
N VAL A 104 -12.44 -5.68 -1.22
CA VAL A 104 -12.29 -4.61 -2.22
C VAL A 104 -11.69 -3.38 -1.54
N GLN A 105 -10.52 -2.95 -2.02
CA GLN A 105 -9.89 -1.69 -1.63
C GLN A 105 -10.27 -0.58 -2.61
N ILE A 106 -10.94 0.45 -2.12
CA ILE A 106 -11.47 1.55 -2.91
C ILE A 106 -10.68 2.81 -2.61
N SER A 107 -10.15 3.40 -3.66
CA SER A 107 -9.39 4.63 -3.63
C SER A 107 -10.26 5.87 -3.37
N LEU A 108 -10.05 6.56 -2.24
CA LEU A 108 -10.67 7.86 -1.92
C LEU A 108 -9.63 8.77 -1.26
N ASP A 109 -9.40 9.96 -1.81
CA ASP A 109 -8.28 10.83 -1.41
C ASP A 109 -8.69 12.24 -0.98
N GLY A 110 -9.99 12.51 -0.92
CA GLY A 110 -10.54 13.77 -0.45
C GLY A 110 -11.89 13.49 0.17
N ALA A 111 -12.28 14.27 1.17
CA ALA A 111 -13.63 14.23 1.71
C ALA A 111 -14.62 14.97 0.79
N LYS A 112 -14.07 15.77 -0.13
CA LYS A 112 -14.80 16.63 -1.07
C LYS A 112 -14.45 16.28 -2.52
N PRO A 113 -15.39 16.51 -3.46
CA PRO A 113 -15.15 16.29 -4.88
C PRO A 113 -13.90 17.02 -5.39
N GLU A 114 -13.72 18.29 -5.03
CA GLU A 114 -12.64 19.13 -5.55
C GLU A 114 -11.27 18.52 -5.24
N THR A 115 -11.05 18.10 -3.99
CA THR A 115 -9.79 17.51 -3.52
C THR A 115 -9.54 16.15 -4.17
N HIS A 116 -10.53 15.27 -4.14
CA HIS A 116 -10.40 13.92 -4.70
C HIS A 116 -10.16 13.95 -6.22
N GLU A 117 -10.98 14.69 -6.95
CA GLU A 117 -10.95 14.73 -8.41
C GLU A 117 -9.70 15.44 -8.94
N THR A 118 -9.26 16.52 -8.28
CA THR A 118 -8.01 17.20 -8.63
C THR A 118 -6.80 16.28 -8.48
N PHE A 119 -6.79 15.43 -7.46
CA PHE A 119 -5.69 14.51 -7.22
C PHE A 119 -5.74 13.28 -8.14
N ARG A 120 -6.94 12.80 -8.46
CA ARG A 120 -7.21 11.66 -9.36
C ARG A 120 -7.23 12.00 -10.86
N GLY A 121 -7.29 13.28 -11.19
CA GLY A 121 -7.08 13.82 -12.54
C GLY A 121 -8.28 13.68 -13.49
N VAL A 122 -9.48 13.38 -12.99
CA VAL A 122 -10.71 13.29 -13.77
C VAL A 122 -11.85 13.88 -12.94
N LEU A 123 -12.63 14.77 -13.53
CA LEU A 123 -13.79 15.41 -12.89
C LEU A 123 -15.04 14.51 -12.94
N GLY A 124 -15.96 14.70 -12.01
CA GLY A 124 -17.25 13.99 -11.95
C GLY A 124 -17.13 12.50 -11.60
N ILE A 125 -16.09 12.13 -10.84
CA ILE A 125 -15.86 10.75 -10.38
C ILE A 125 -16.17 10.56 -8.90
N PHE A 126 -16.18 11.63 -8.08
CA PHE A 126 -16.35 11.49 -6.63
C PHE A 126 -17.65 10.76 -6.27
N GLU A 127 -18.78 11.22 -6.79
CA GLU A 127 -20.08 10.56 -6.56
C GLU A 127 -20.12 9.12 -7.08
N LYS A 128 -19.39 8.81 -8.16
CA LYS A 128 -19.29 7.43 -8.66
C LYS A 128 -18.54 6.54 -7.67
N VAL A 129 -17.45 7.04 -7.08
CA VAL A 129 -16.69 6.33 -6.05
C VAL A 129 -17.52 6.13 -4.79
N ILE A 130 -18.21 7.16 -4.30
CA ILE A 130 -19.09 7.06 -3.13
C ILE A 130 -20.21 6.03 -3.37
N ASN A 131 -20.85 6.05 -4.54
CA ASN A 131 -21.86 5.05 -4.88
C ASN A 131 -21.25 3.65 -5.03
N GLY A 132 -20.03 3.53 -5.54
CA GLY A 132 -19.28 2.27 -5.60
C GLY A 132 -19.02 1.66 -4.22
N ILE A 133 -18.65 2.49 -3.24
CA ILE A 133 -18.49 2.09 -1.83
C ILE A 133 -19.83 1.56 -1.30
N LYS A 134 -20.92 2.32 -1.46
CA LYS A 134 -22.26 1.93 -1.02
C LYS A 134 -22.69 0.59 -1.62
N ASN A 135 -22.52 0.41 -2.93
CA ASN A 135 -22.87 -0.84 -3.61
C ASN A 135 -22.13 -2.04 -2.98
N CYS A 136 -20.82 -1.91 -2.69
CA CYS A 136 -20.04 -2.98 -2.07
C CYS A 136 -20.50 -3.30 -0.65
N VAL A 137 -20.78 -2.26 0.15
CA VAL A 137 -21.28 -2.42 1.53
C VAL A 137 -22.67 -3.07 1.53
N GLU A 138 -23.58 -2.64 0.65
CA GLU A 138 -24.93 -3.20 0.50
C GLU A 138 -24.89 -4.69 0.10
N GLU A 139 -23.94 -5.10 -0.74
CA GLU A 139 -23.74 -6.50 -1.17
C GLU A 139 -22.98 -7.34 -0.11
N GLY A 140 -22.59 -6.74 1.03
CA GLY A 140 -21.85 -7.41 2.10
C GLY A 140 -20.46 -7.87 1.67
N ILE A 141 -19.78 -7.08 0.83
CA ILE A 141 -18.34 -7.23 0.54
C ILE A 141 -17.56 -6.52 1.65
N PHE A 142 -16.42 -7.09 2.03
CA PHE A 142 -15.49 -6.41 2.93
C PHE A 142 -14.82 -5.23 2.20
N VAL A 143 -15.05 -4.01 2.68
CA VAL A 143 -14.57 -2.79 2.04
C VAL A 143 -13.46 -2.15 2.86
N GLU A 144 -12.33 -1.91 2.19
CA GLU A 144 -11.29 -1.00 2.66
C GLU A 144 -11.30 0.27 1.83
N VAL A 145 -11.22 1.44 2.45
CA VAL A 145 -10.93 2.69 1.74
C VAL A 145 -9.46 3.04 1.89
N ALA A 146 -8.78 3.29 0.77
CA ALA A 146 -7.37 3.64 0.73
C ALA A 146 -7.17 5.11 0.33
N THR A 147 -6.37 5.83 1.13
CA THR A 147 -6.02 7.24 0.90
C THR A 147 -4.52 7.41 0.82
N THR A 148 -4.00 7.96 -0.28
CA THR A 148 -2.59 8.36 -0.36
C THR A 148 -2.42 9.74 0.29
N ALA A 149 -1.71 9.78 1.42
CA ALA A 149 -1.51 11.01 2.17
C ALA A 149 -0.45 11.91 1.50
N THR A 150 -0.84 13.16 1.23
CA THR A 150 0.01 14.22 0.68
C THR A 150 -0.35 15.56 1.30
N LYS A 151 0.48 16.59 1.09
CA LYS A 151 0.18 17.97 1.52
C LYS A 151 -1.14 18.51 0.95
N LEU A 152 -1.63 17.94 -0.15
CA LEU A 152 -2.88 18.36 -0.78
C LEU A 152 -4.13 17.91 0.00
N ASN A 153 -4.05 16.83 0.77
CA ASN A 153 -5.24 16.19 1.37
C ASN A 153 -5.09 15.76 2.83
N TYR A 154 -3.89 15.79 3.43
CA TYR A 154 -3.70 15.21 4.76
C TYR A 154 -4.52 15.88 5.86
N LEU A 155 -4.87 17.16 5.70
CA LEU A 155 -5.77 17.87 6.62
C LEU A 155 -7.22 17.40 6.52
N GLU A 156 -7.64 16.82 5.38
CA GLU A 156 -8.97 16.24 5.19
C GLU A 156 -9.07 14.79 5.67
N ILE A 157 -7.96 14.12 6.00
CA ILE A 157 -7.97 12.69 6.40
C ILE A 157 -8.96 12.40 7.54
N PRO A 158 -9.05 13.21 8.62
CA PRO A 158 -10.06 12.98 9.65
C PRO A 158 -11.49 12.96 9.09
N GLU A 159 -11.83 13.88 8.17
CA GLU A 159 -13.13 13.95 7.52
C GLU A 159 -13.38 12.75 6.60
N ILE A 160 -12.35 12.25 5.90
CA ILE A 160 -12.42 11.03 5.08
C ILE A 160 -12.74 9.82 5.96
N ILE A 161 -12.08 9.67 7.11
CA ILE A 161 -12.32 8.57 8.04
C ILE A 161 -13.77 8.63 8.57
N ASP A 162 -14.24 9.82 8.95
CA ASP A 162 -15.61 10.00 9.45
C ASP A 162 -16.65 9.69 8.36
N LEU A 163 -16.37 10.05 7.10
CA LEU A 163 -17.18 9.66 5.95
C LEU A 163 -17.21 8.14 5.77
N CYS A 164 -16.07 7.46 5.88
CA CYS A 164 -15.98 6.00 5.84
C CYS A 164 -16.84 5.34 6.94
N GLY A 165 -16.83 5.92 8.15
CA GLY A 165 -17.68 5.48 9.26
C GLY A 165 -19.17 5.59 8.93
N LYS A 166 -19.61 6.73 8.37
CA LYS A 166 -21.00 6.93 7.91
C LYS A 166 -21.42 5.97 6.80
N LEU A 167 -20.47 5.51 5.99
CA LEU A 167 -20.68 4.56 4.90
C LEU A 167 -20.57 3.10 5.34
N ASN A 168 -20.33 2.82 6.63
CA ASN A 168 -20.10 1.47 7.18
C ASN A 168 -18.94 0.72 6.51
N VAL A 169 -17.89 1.44 6.13
CA VAL A 169 -16.65 0.84 5.63
C VAL A 169 -15.98 0.03 6.75
N ASN A 170 -15.38 -1.12 6.42
CA ASN A 170 -14.71 -1.95 7.41
C ASN A 170 -13.39 -1.33 7.85
N TRP A 171 -12.52 -1.01 6.87
CA TRP A 171 -11.17 -0.51 7.10
C TRP A 171 -10.90 0.79 6.34
N TRP A 172 -10.12 1.68 6.95
CA TRP A 172 -9.51 2.79 6.25
C TRP A 172 -7.99 2.66 6.36
N MET A 173 -7.28 2.78 5.24
CA MET A 173 -5.84 2.61 5.19
C MET A 173 -5.14 3.85 4.62
N MET A 174 -4.20 4.39 5.38
CA MET A 174 -3.28 5.40 4.89
C MET A 174 -2.17 4.76 4.04
N TYR A 175 -2.12 5.16 2.77
CA TYR A 175 -0.99 4.92 1.87
C TYR A 175 0.04 6.03 2.00
N ASN A 176 1.31 5.63 2.12
CA ASN A 176 2.40 6.60 2.02
C ASN A 176 2.55 7.03 0.58
N PHE A 177 2.76 8.33 0.40
CA PHE A 177 3.31 8.81 -0.84
C PHE A 177 4.76 8.28 -1.01
N VAL A 178 5.03 7.73 -2.18
CA VAL A 178 6.36 7.31 -2.62
C VAL A 178 6.63 7.97 -3.97
N PRO A 179 7.76 8.69 -4.15
CA PRO A 179 8.04 9.44 -5.38
C PRO A 179 8.46 8.50 -6.52
N THR A 180 7.51 7.75 -7.06
CA THR A 180 7.70 6.86 -8.21
C THR A 180 6.57 7.05 -9.22
N GLY A 181 6.78 6.57 -10.45
CA GLY A 181 5.87 6.85 -11.56
C GLY A 181 5.62 8.35 -11.74
N ARG A 182 4.36 8.76 -11.86
CA ARG A 182 3.96 10.17 -11.93
C ARG A 182 4.19 10.94 -10.63
N GLY A 183 4.27 10.24 -9.49
CA GLY A 183 4.59 10.86 -8.19
C GLY A 183 5.93 11.60 -8.18
N ARG A 184 6.88 11.22 -9.04
CA ARG A 184 8.17 11.95 -9.18
C ARG A 184 8.03 13.41 -9.61
N PHE A 185 6.90 13.79 -10.20
CA PHE A 185 6.64 15.17 -10.64
C PHE A 185 5.92 16.03 -9.60
N ILE A 186 5.59 15.45 -8.44
CA ILE A 186 4.89 16.13 -7.34
C ILE A 186 5.55 15.85 -5.99
N ILE A 187 6.88 15.69 -5.97
CA ILE A 187 7.66 15.36 -4.77
C ILE A 187 7.46 16.41 -3.67
N GLU A 188 7.23 17.67 -4.02
CA GLU A 188 6.92 18.76 -3.10
C GLU A 188 5.66 18.53 -2.25
N ASN A 189 4.75 17.66 -2.74
CA ASN A 189 3.52 17.30 -2.05
C ASN A 189 3.71 16.15 -1.07
N ASP A 190 4.89 15.54 -0.97
CA ASP A 190 5.15 14.59 0.11
C ASP A 190 5.20 15.33 1.46
N LEU A 191 4.72 14.64 2.50
CA LEU A 191 4.66 15.19 3.85
C LEU A 191 6.07 15.35 4.42
N SER A 192 6.28 16.44 5.16
CA SER A 192 7.47 16.56 6.01
C SER A 192 7.49 15.45 7.07
N PRO A 193 8.66 15.13 7.62
CA PRO A 193 8.76 14.20 8.74
C PRO A 193 7.85 14.60 9.92
N GLU A 194 7.71 15.89 10.23
CA GLU A 194 6.84 16.41 11.28
C GLU A 194 5.36 16.26 10.95
N GLU A 195 4.93 16.59 9.73
CA GLU A 195 3.55 16.44 9.28
C GLU A 195 3.13 14.97 9.35
N ARG A 196 4.01 14.07 8.90
CA ARG A 196 3.79 12.63 8.94
C ARG A 196 3.74 12.09 10.36
N GLU A 197 4.64 12.53 11.24
CA GLU A 197 4.64 12.13 12.65
C GLU A 197 3.31 12.47 13.32
N LYS A 198 2.88 13.73 13.21
CA LYS A 198 1.62 14.22 13.78
C LYS A 198 0.40 13.50 13.21
N LEU A 199 0.42 13.21 11.91
CA LEU A 199 -0.64 12.43 11.28
C LEU A 199 -0.69 11.01 11.84
N LEU A 200 0.45 10.32 11.96
CA LEU A 200 0.47 8.97 12.54
C LEU A 200 0.04 8.95 14.01
N GLU A 201 0.40 9.97 14.80
CA GLU A 201 -0.08 10.11 16.18
C GLU A 201 -1.61 10.26 16.24
N SER A 202 -2.19 11.06 15.34
CA SER A 202 -3.65 11.25 15.28
C SER A 202 -4.39 10.01 14.79
N LEU A 203 -3.80 9.24 13.85
CA LEU A 203 -4.32 7.96 13.41
C LEU A 203 -4.32 6.93 14.55
N TRP A 204 -3.26 6.87 15.34
CA TRP A 204 -3.20 5.99 16.52
C TRP A 204 -4.27 6.39 17.55
N ALA A 205 -4.45 7.68 17.79
CA ALA A 205 -5.49 8.16 18.70
C ALA A 205 -6.89 7.72 18.25
N LYS A 206 -7.19 7.82 16.93
CA LYS A 206 -8.45 7.31 16.36
C LYS A 206 -8.55 5.79 16.49
N LEU A 207 -7.48 5.04 16.24
CA LEU A 207 -7.45 3.58 16.40
C LEU A 207 -7.80 3.14 17.83
N LYS A 208 -7.29 3.84 18.85
CA LYS A 208 -7.58 3.54 20.26
C LYS A 208 -9.03 3.83 20.67
N LEU A 209 -9.77 4.66 19.93
CA LEU A 209 -11.19 4.85 20.18
C LEU A 209 -12.02 3.60 19.84
N ASN A 210 -11.47 2.67 19.07
CA ASN A 210 -12.13 1.43 18.66
C ASN A 210 -13.50 1.67 17.98
N ILE A 211 -13.56 2.71 17.14
CA ILE A 211 -14.74 3.09 16.35
C ILE A 211 -14.44 2.79 14.89
N LYS A 212 -15.40 2.17 14.19
CA LYS A 212 -15.26 1.87 12.76
C LYS A 212 -15.12 3.15 11.89
N PRO A 213 -14.36 3.08 10.78
CA PRO A 213 -13.58 1.93 10.31
C PRO A 213 -12.30 1.71 11.13
N ASP A 214 -11.73 0.50 11.12
CA ASP A 214 -10.39 0.32 11.69
C ASP A 214 -9.38 1.15 10.89
N VAL A 215 -8.41 1.74 11.60
CA VAL A 215 -7.43 2.67 11.02
C VAL A 215 -6.08 1.97 10.82
N LEU A 216 -5.71 1.77 9.55
CA LEU A 216 -4.49 1.10 9.12
C LEU A 216 -3.52 2.10 8.48
N SER A 217 -2.24 1.71 8.40
CA SER A 217 -1.26 2.45 7.59
C SER A 217 -0.19 1.56 7.00
N THR A 218 0.12 1.81 5.73
CA THR A 218 1.31 1.25 5.08
C THR A 218 2.63 1.84 5.61
N ALA A 219 2.59 2.87 6.47
CA ALA A 219 3.79 3.55 6.97
C ALA A 219 4.50 2.67 7.98
N PRO A 220 5.74 2.21 7.71
CA PRO A 220 6.47 1.41 8.69
C PRO A 220 6.68 2.15 10.01
N GLN A 221 6.71 3.49 9.97
CA GLN A 221 6.78 4.35 11.14
C GLN A 221 5.59 4.18 12.08
N TYR A 222 4.42 3.75 11.60
CA TYR A 222 3.20 3.69 12.40
C TYR A 222 3.36 2.74 13.59
N ALA A 223 4.04 1.62 13.40
CA ALA A 223 4.40 0.68 14.47
C ALA A 223 5.19 1.37 15.60
N ARG A 224 6.24 2.12 15.23
CA ARG A 224 7.04 2.90 16.20
C ARG A 224 6.19 3.96 16.90
N VAL A 225 5.41 4.73 16.13
CA VAL A 225 4.58 5.80 16.71
C VAL A 225 3.60 5.22 17.71
N ALA A 226 2.94 4.10 17.38
CA ALA A 226 2.06 3.39 18.30
C ALA A 226 2.79 2.98 19.59
N LEU A 227 3.95 2.32 19.49
CA LEU A 227 4.74 1.93 20.67
C LEU A 227 5.07 3.13 21.57
N GLN A 228 5.52 4.24 20.97
CA GLN A 228 5.85 5.45 21.72
C GLN A 228 4.62 6.16 22.32
N MET A 229 3.45 6.01 21.69
CA MET A 229 2.20 6.54 22.22
C MET A 229 1.67 5.68 23.38
N GLU A 230 1.76 4.36 23.27
CA GLU A 230 1.40 3.41 24.34
C GLU A 230 2.31 3.60 25.57
N GLU A 231 3.60 3.90 25.36
CA GLU A 231 4.54 4.27 26.42
C GLU A 231 4.18 5.55 27.19
N LYS A 232 3.31 6.42 26.64
CA LYS A 232 2.83 7.62 27.33
C LYS A 232 1.57 7.35 28.17
N LEU A 233 0.88 6.24 27.96
CA LEU A 233 -0.34 5.89 28.71
C LEU A 233 -0.01 5.35 30.10
N GLU A 234 -0.92 5.52 31.06
CA GLU A 234 -0.78 4.94 32.40
C GLU A 234 -0.80 3.40 32.35
N ARG A 235 -0.09 2.75 33.29
CA ARG A 235 0.12 1.28 33.26
C ARG A 235 -1.18 0.47 33.27
N GLU A 236 -2.23 0.95 33.93
CA GLU A 236 -3.53 0.29 34.01
C GLU A 236 -4.27 0.27 32.66
N ILE A 237 -3.89 1.14 31.71
CA ILE A 237 -4.46 1.23 30.36
C ILE A 237 -3.66 0.37 29.35
N ARG A 238 -2.52 -0.23 29.76
CA ARG A 238 -1.57 -0.96 28.90
C ARG A 238 -1.75 -2.48 28.84
N GLU A 239 -2.83 -3.04 29.37
CA GLU A 239 -3.00 -4.50 29.34
C GLU A 239 -3.02 -5.06 27.92
N GLU A 240 -3.46 -4.26 26.93
CA GLU A 240 -3.50 -4.58 25.51
C GLU A 240 -2.77 -3.52 24.66
N ILE A 241 -1.77 -3.95 23.90
CA ILE A 241 -1.00 -3.06 23.01
C ILE A 241 -1.41 -3.37 21.56
N VAL A 242 -1.79 -2.33 20.84
CA VAL A 242 -2.03 -2.41 19.40
C VAL A 242 -0.75 -2.01 18.68
N ILE A 243 -0.14 -2.95 17.94
CA ILE A 243 1.06 -2.67 17.16
C ILE A 243 0.71 -2.73 15.67
N PRO A 244 0.50 -1.59 15.01
CA PRO A 244 0.21 -1.58 13.58
C PRO A 244 1.30 -2.26 12.76
N THR A 245 0.91 -3.22 11.93
CA THR A 245 1.78 -3.77 10.88
C THR A 245 1.42 -3.16 9.54
N HIS A 246 2.14 -3.55 8.48
CA HIS A 246 1.88 -3.04 7.14
C HIS A 246 0.50 -3.43 6.58
N PHE A 247 -0.16 -4.45 7.16
CA PHE A 247 -1.40 -5.05 6.62
C PHE A 247 -2.53 -5.22 7.63
N TYR A 248 -2.22 -5.19 8.93
CA TYR A 248 -3.20 -5.44 10.00
C TYR A 248 -2.72 -4.85 11.32
N ASN A 249 -3.64 -4.57 12.24
CA ASN A 249 -3.33 -4.10 13.59
C ASN A 249 -3.53 -5.25 14.59
N PRO A 250 -2.51 -6.10 14.81
CA PRO A 250 -2.58 -7.12 15.83
C PRO A 250 -2.67 -6.50 17.23
N HIS A 251 -3.58 -7.07 18.01
CA HIS A 251 -3.70 -6.84 19.44
C HIS A 251 -2.83 -7.89 20.15
N LEU A 252 -1.77 -7.44 20.82
CA LEU A 252 -0.71 -8.31 21.36
C LEU A 252 -0.60 -8.14 22.87
N HIS A 253 -0.33 -9.26 23.55
CA HIS A 253 -0.16 -9.33 25.00
C HIS A 253 1.11 -10.11 25.37
N GLY A 254 1.78 -9.68 26.45
CA GLY A 254 2.93 -10.40 27.01
C GLY A 254 4.03 -10.65 25.99
N GLN A 255 4.50 -11.91 25.90
CA GLN A 255 5.58 -12.31 24.99
C GLN A 255 5.21 -12.23 23.50
N LEU A 256 3.92 -12.11 23.14
CA LEU A 256 3.51 -11.96 21.74
C LEU A 256 3.91 -10.59 21.15
N ILE A 257 4.29 -9.62 21.98
CA ILE A 257 4.82 -8.32 21.53
C ILE A 257 6.08 -8.51 20.67
N ASP A 258 6.93 -9.49 21.00
CA ASP A 258 8.16 -9.80 20.25
C ASP A 258 7.87 -10.23 18.81
N LEU A 259 6.66 -10.75 18.52
CA LEU A 259 6.22 -11.06 17.16
C LEU A 259 6.24 -9.82 16.26
N SER A 260 6.03 -8.62 16.83
CA SER A 260 6.05 -7.36 16.09
C SER A 260 7.39 -7.05 15.43
N GLU A 261 8.50 -7.57 15.94
CA GLU A 261 9.82 -7.47 15.29
C GLU A 261 9.86 -8.29 13.98
N PHE A 262 9.12 -9.39 13.96
CA PHE A 262 9.01 -10.25 12.80
C PHE A 262 7.97 -9.73 11.79
N ILE A 263 6.76 -9.39 12.25
CA ILE A 263 5.63 -9.01 11.37
C ILE A 263 5.54 -7.50 11.06
N GLY A 264 6.19 -6.66 11.87
CA GLY A 264 6.12 -5.21 11.76
C GLY A 264 6.98 -4.62 10.65
N GLY A 265 6.73 -3.34 10.36
CA GLY A 265 7.54 -2.53 9.48
C GLY A 265 7.30 -2.80 7.99
N CYS A 266 8.26 -2.41 7.14
CA CYS A 266 8.12 -2.60 5.70
C CYS A 266 8.07 -4.10 5.36
N GLY A 267 7.00 -4.54 4.69
CA GLY A 267 6.79 -5.94 4.29
C GLY A 267 7.52 -6.37 3.01
N ALA A 268 8.10 -5.43 2.25
CA ALA A 268 8.73 -5.70 0.95
C ALA A 268 9.86 -6.72 1.07
N GLY A 269 9.77 -7.83 0.34
CA GLY A 269 10.73 -8.92 0.40
C GLY A 269 10.67 -9.79 1.66
N ARG A 270 9.83 -9.44 2.65
CA ARG A 270 9.62 -10.21 3.90
C ARG A 270 8.29 -10.96 3.87
N PHE A 271 7.20 -10.22 3.72
CA PHE A 271 5.83 -10.76 3.67
C PHE A 271 5.25 -10.77 2.27
N TYR A 272 5.68 -9.83 1.43
CA TYR A 272 5.11 -9.70 0.10
C TYR A 272 6.14 -9.29 -0.94
N CYS A 273 5.79 -9.55 -2.20
CA CYS A 273 6.40 -8.95 -3.37
C CYS A 273 5.30 -8.48 -4.33
N ALA A 274 5.71 -7.88 -5.44
CA ALA A 274 4.81 -7.50 -6.51
C ALA A 274 5.16 -8.17 -7.83
N ILE A 275 4.16 -8.28 -8.69
CA ILE A 275 4.29 -8.70 -10.08
C ILE A 275 3.78 -7.56 -10.96
N GLU A 276 4.49 -7.24 -12.03
CA GLU A 276 4.10 -6.25 -13.02
C GLU A 276 3.21 -6.85 -14.11
N HIS A 277 2.57 -5.98 -14.89
CA HIS A 277 1.68 -6.34 -15.99
C HIS A 277 2.37 -7.16 -17.10
N ASP A 278 3.71 -7.21 -17.14
CA ASP A 278 4.55 -7.99 -18.07
C ASP A 278 5.14 -9.27 -17.41
N GLY A 279 4.71 -9.58 -16.19
CA GLY A 279 5.20 -10.70 -15.39
C GLY A 279 6.50 -10.42 -14.62
N SER A 280 7.10 -9.23 -14.73
CA SER A 280 8.30 -8.89 -13.97
C SER A 280 8.01 -8.92 -12.47
N ILE A 281 8.91 -9.47 -11.67
CA ILE A 281 8.80 -9.51 -10.21
C ILE A 281 9.57 -8.32 -9.64
N THR A 282 8.96 -7.59 -8.70
CA THR A 282 9.57 -6.47 -7.97
C THR A 282 9.35 -6.64 -6.47
N PRO A 283 10.16 -6.01 -5.60
CA PRO A 283 9.98 -6.18 -4.16
C PRO A 283 8.68 -5.59 -3.58
N CYS A 284 8.07 -4.63 -4.27
CA CYS A 284 6.89 -3.91 -3.85
C CYS A 284 6.38 -3.10 -5.06
N VAL A 285 5.08 -2.79 -5.12
CA VAL A 285 4.49 -2.03 -6.24
C VAL A 285 5.11 -0.65 -6.47
N PHE A 286 5.73 -0.09 -5.42
CA PHE A 286 6.44 1.20 -5.50
C PHE A 286 7.93 1.06 -5.90
N PHE A 287 8.45 -0.16 -6.03
CA PHE A 287 9.83 -0.44 -6.41
C PHE A 287 9.94 -0.67 -7.93
N PRO A 288 10.62 0.20 -8.68
CA PRO A 288 10.87 -0.04 -10.10
C PRO A 288 11.98 -1.08 -10.35
N LEU A 289 12.61 -1.61 -9.29
CA LEU A 289 13.71 -2.58 -9.38
C LEU A 289 13.15 -3.98 -9.69
N LYS A 290 13.34 -4.43 -10.93
CA LYS A 290 12.99 -5.78 -11.37
C LYS A 290 14.02 -6.78 -10.85
N VAL A 291 13.55 -7.88 -10.27
CA VAL A 291 14.38 -8.94 -9.68
C VAL A 291 14.22 -10.30 -10.37
N GLY A 292 13.32 -10.39 -11.36
CA GLY A 292 13.08 -11.56 -12.20
C GLY A 292 11.77 -11.43 -12.97
N ASN A 293 11.28 -12.52 -13.54
CA ASN A 293 10.00 -12.60 -14.24
C ASN A 293 9.30 -13.95 -13.99
N ILE A 294 8.05 -13.91 -13.54
CA ILE A 294 7.29 -15.09 -13.10
C ILE A 294 7.09 -16.15 -14.19
N LEU A 295 7.09 -15.76 -15.48
CA LEU A 295 6.90 -16.68 -16.60
C LEU A 295 8.20 -17.30 -17.09
N LYS A 296 9.35 -16.69 -16.77
CA LYS A 296 10.67 -17.09 -17.27
C LYS A 296 11.51 -17.80 -16.22
N ASP A 297 11.36 -17.39 -14.97
CA ASP A 297 12.22 -17.80 -13.88
C ASP A 297 11.48 -18.69 -12.87
N ASN A 298 12.23 -19.39 -12.01
CA ASN A 298 11.68 -20.10 -10.87
C ASN A 298 11.32 -19.11 -9.75
N PHE A 299 10.03 -18.95 -9.46
CA PHE A 299 9.52 -17.98 -8.49
C PHE A 299 10.05 -18.24 -7.07
N GLU A 300 10.07 -19.50 -6.64
CA GLU A 300 10.54 -19.87 -5.30
C GLU A 300 12.03 -19.62 -5.15
N GLU A 301 12.82 -19.86 -6.19
CA GLU A 301 14.24 -19.56 -6.19
C GLU A 301 14.50 -18.06 -6.15
N ILE A 302 13.77 -17.26 -6.93
CA ILE A 302 13.85 -15.80 -6.83
C ILE A 302 13.52 -15.37 -5.41
N TRP A 303 12.36 -15.79 -4.88
CA TRP A 303 11.95 -15.41 -3.52
C TRP A 303 12.99 -15.86 -2.48
N GLY A 304 13.49 -17.08 -2.58
CA GLY A 304 14.39 -17.68 -1.59
C GLY A 304 15.83 -17.19 -1.66
N LYS A 305 16.37 -16.90 -2.85
CA LYS A 305 17.82 -16.70 -3.04
C LYS A 305 18.21 -15.35 -3.66
N ASN A 306 17.26 -14.58 -4.22
CA ASN A 306 17.61 -13.32 -4.84
C ASN A 306 18.26 -12.35 -3.83
N LYS A 307 19.38 -11.75 -4.22
CA LYS A 307 20.19 -10.86 -3.37
C LYS A 307 19.36 -9.71 -2.78
N VAL A 308 18.49 -9.07 -3.58
CA VAL A 308 17.69 -7.93 -3.13
C VAL A 308 16.73 -8.37 -2.04
N PHE A 309 16.05 -9.51 -2.21
CA PHE A 309 15.16 -10.05 -1.18
C PHE A 309 15.91 -10.44 0.11
N GLN A 310 17.09 -11.05 -0.02
CA GLN A 310 17.94 -11.37 1.12
C GLN A 310 18.40 -10.11 1.89
N GLU A 311 18.70 -9.03 1.17
CA GLU A 311 19.08 -7.76 1.78
C GLU A 311 17.89 -7.06 2.47
N LEU A 312 16.70 -7.06 1.86
CA LEU A 312 15.50 -6.47 2.46
C LEU A 312 15.03 -7.20 3.72
N ARG A 313 15.32 -8.50 3.84
CA ARG A 313 15.06 -9.31 5.05
C ARG A 313 16.03 -9.01 6.18
N ASN A 314 17.24 -8.55 5.86
CA ASN A 314 18.30 -8.33 6.84
C ASN A 314 18.34 -6.86 7.30
N ARG A 315 17.72 -6.59 8.45
CA ARG A 315 17.68 -5.25 9.05
C ARG A 315 19.04 -4.71 9.49
N GLU A 316 20.04 -5.58 9.69
CA GLU A 316 21.41 -5.16 10.02
C GLU A 316 22.16 -4.55 8.83
N LYS A 317 21.69 -4.77 7.59
CA LYS A 317 22.27 -4.15 6.39
C LYS A 317 21.78 -2.73 6.12
N LEU A 318 20.83 -2.23 6.90
CA LEU A 318 20.36 -0.86 6.77
C LEU A 318 21.50 0.11 7.08
N LYS A 319 21.66 1.14 6.26
CA LYS A 319 22.69 2.18 6.45
C LYS A 319 22.45 2.97 7.75
N PRO A 320 23.47 3.73 8.25
CA PRO A 320 23.38 4.52 9.49
C PRO A 320 22.12 5.38 9.58
N ASN A 321 21.70 5.76 10.78
CA ASN A 321 20.36 6.19 11.19
C ASN A 321 19.38 5.02 11.31
N SER A 322 18.88 4.48 10.19
CA SER A 322 17.91 3.37 10.24
C SER A 322 18.52 2.07 10.77
N GLY A 323 19.80 1.79 10.50
CA GLY A 323 20.49 0.57 10.97
C GLY A 323 20.89 0.57 12.45
N VAL A 324 20.98 1.74 13.09
CA VAL A 324 21.31 1.89 14.52
C VAL A 324 20.09 2.27 15.39
N CYS A 325 18.92 2.44 14.78
CA CYS A 325 17.69 2.79 15.48
C CYS A 325 17.17 1.60 16.30
N GLU A 326 16.78 1.84 17.56
CA GLU A 326 16.18 0.83 18.44
C GLU A 326 14.91 0.19 17.86
N PHE A 327 14.16 0.92 17.01
CA PHE A 327 12.94 0.44 16.37
C PHE A 327 13.18 -0.23 14.99
N LYS A 328 14.43 -0.59 14.63
CA LYS A 328 14.73 -1.07 13.27
C LYS A 328 14.01 -2.37 12.89
N TYR A 329 13.69 -3.21 13.87
CA TYR A 329 13.01 -4.48 13.65
C TYR A 329 11.49 -4.33 13.49
N VAL A 330 10.87 -3.48 14.31
CA VAL A 330 9.42 -3.20 14.25
C VAL A 330 9.02 -2.20 13.15
N CYS A 331 9.94 -1.34 12.72
CA CYS A 331 9.67 -0.31 11.70
C CYS A 331 10.62 -0.49 10.50
N GLY A 332 11.91 -0.23 10.72
CA GLY A 332 12.96 -0.32 9.70
C GLY A 332 12.77 0.59 8.48
N GLY A 333 11.79 1.51 8.47
CA GLY A 333 11.50 2.48 7.41
C GLY A 333 11.01 1.88 6.08
N CYS A 334 10.36 2.71 5.27
CA CYS A 334 9.88 2.36 3.93
C CYS A 334 11.05 2.23 2.96
N ARG A 335 11.33 1.00 2.54
CA ARG A 335 12.43 0.69 1.61
C ARG A 335 12.16 1.26 0.22
N ALA A 336 10.88 1.38 -0.17
CA ALA A 336 10.49 1.96 -1.45
C ALA A 336 10.72 3.47 -1.49
N ARG A 337 10.46 4.17 -0.38
CA ARG A 337 10.72 5.60 -0.26
C ARG A 337 12.21 5.89 -0.20
N ALA A 338 12.97 5.10 0.56
CA ALA A 338 14.43 5.17 0.55
C ALA A 338 14.99 5.05 -0.88
N TYR A 339 14.53 4.03 -1.63
CA TYR A 339 14.91 3.86 -3.03
C TYR A 339 14.44 5.02 -3.93
N GLY A 340 13.21 5.50 -3.75
CA GLY A 340 12.63 6.58 -4.54
C GLY A 340 13.39 7.90 -4.41
N TYR A 341 13.92 8.21 -3.23
CA TYR A 341 14.70 9.42 -2.99
C TYR A 341 16.20 9.27 -3.25
N PHE A 342 16.80 8.14 -2.88
CA PHE A 342 18.25 7.97 -2.88
C PHE A 342 18.78 6.99 -3.94
N GLY A 343 17.90 6.28 -4.65
CA GLY A 343 18.30 5.18 -5.55
C GLY A 343 18.86 3.96 -4.80
N ASP A 344 18.72 3.92 -3.48
CA ASP A 344 19.28 2.90 -2.61
C ASP A 344 18.23 2.45 -1.59
N TYR A 345 17.84 1.17 -1.68
CA TYR A 345 16.81 0.59 -0.81
C TYR A 345 17.31 0.29 0.61
N LEU A 346 18.62 0.32 0.86
CA LEU A 346 19.22 0.21 2.19
C LEU A 346 19.46 1.57 2.85
N ALA A 347 19.26 2.68 2.12
CA ALA A 347 19.37 4.02 2.68
C ALA A 347 18.30 4.28 3.76
N PRO A 348 18.51 5.28 4.63
CA PRO A 348 17.51 5.68 5.61
C PRO A 348 16.22 6.14 4.93
N ASP A 349 15.10 5.97 5.61
CA ASP A 349 13.83 6.49 5.11
C ASP A 349 13.71 7.99 5.44
N PRO A 350 13.75 8.90 4.44
CA PRO A 350 13.78 10.34 4.69
C PRO A 350 12.44 10.88 5.23
N GLY A 351 11.36 10.10 5.16
CA GLY A 351 10.07 10.50 5.73
C GLY A 351 9.96 10.31 7.25
N CYS A 352 10.98 9.76 7.90
CA CYS A 352 10.99 9.57 9.35
C CYS A 352 11.48 10.83 10.08
N ILE A 353 10.85 11.20 11.20
CA ILE A 353 11.29 12.33 12.05
C ILE A 353 12.74 12.21 12.52
N ARG A 354 13.24 10.98 12.70
CA ARG A 354 14.64 10.69 13.06
C ARG A 354 15.65 10.91 11.92
N ASN A 355 15.16 11.17 10.70
CA ASN A 355 15.96 11.45 9.50
C ASN A 355 15.67 12.85 8.94
N ARG A 356 15.23 13.77 9.80
CA ARG A 356 14.82 15.13 9.42
C ARG A 356 15.92 15.89 8.68
N ASP A 357 17.17 15.75 9.09
CA ASP A 357 18.32 16.40 8.45
C ASP A 357 18.49 15.94 6.98
N LEU A 358 18.21 14.66 6.68
CA LEU A 358 18.24 14.14 5.32
C LEU A 358 17.09 14.72 4.49
N TRP A 359 15.91 14.84 5.08
CA TRP A 359 14.76 15.47 4.44
C TRP A 359 15.04 16.94 4.07
N GLU A 360 15.56 17.73 5.00
CA GLU A 360 15.88 19.15 4.78
C GLU A 360 16.89 19.32 3.62
N LYS A 361 17.89 18.43 3.53
CA LYS A 361 18.85 18.41 2.41
C LYS A 361 18.16 18.11 1.06
N LEU A 362 17.25 17.13 1.02
CA LEU A 362 16.49 16.78 -0.19
C LEU A 362 15.59 17.94 -0.66
N VAL A 363 14.89 18.58 0.29
CA VAL A 363 14.05 19.75 0.00
C VAL A 363 14.91 20.88 -0.56
N TYR A 364 16.05 21.19 0.07
CA TYR A 364 16.96 22.24 -0.40
C TYR A 364 17.47 21.98 -1.82
N GLN A 365 17.92 20.75 -2.11
CA GLN A 365 18.39 20.36 -3.45
C GLN A 365 17.29 20.49 -4.51
N THR A 366 16.06 20.10 -4.18
CA THR A 366 14.92 20.19 -5.10
C THR A 366 14.58 21.65 -5.44
N HIS A 367 14.68 22.55 -4.45
CA HIS A 367 14.47 23.99 -4.65
C HIS A 367 15.60 24.62 -5.47
N ALA A 368 16.87 24.26 -5.20
CA ALA A 368 18.02 24.76 -5.94
C ALA A 368 17.95 24.41 -7.43
N VAL A 369 17.51 23.19 -7.77
CA VAL A 369 17.33 22.76 -9.17
C VAL A 369 16.18 23.49 -9.88
N LYS A 370 15.12 23.88 -9.15
CA LYS A 370 14.00 24.65 -9.72
C LYS A 370 14.34 26.13 -9.96
N VAL A 371 15.23 26.72 -9.15
CA VAL A 371 15.68 28.12 -9.33
C VAL A 371 16.73 28.25 -10.44
N ALA A 372 17.45 27.17 -10.74
CA ALA A 372 18.46 27.14 -11.79
C ALA A 372 17.92 26.82 -13.21
N LYS A 373 16.62 26.54 -13.34
CA LYS A 373 15.90 26.33 -14.61
C LYS A 373 14.91 27.45 -14.83
#